data_AF-A0AAX4HRF1-F1
#
_entry.id   AF-A0AAX4HRF1-F1
#
_cell.length_a   1.000
_cell.length_b   1.000
_cell.length_c   1.000
_cell.angle_alpha   90.00
_cell.angle_beta   90.00
_cell.angle_gamma   90.00
#
_symmetry.space_group_name_H-M   'P 1'
#
loop_
_entity.id
_entity.type
_entity.pdbx_description
1 polymer ?
#
loop_
_entity_poly.entity_id
_entity_poly.type
_entity_poly.pdbx_seq_one_letter_code
_entity_poly.pdbx_strand_id
1 'polypeptide(L)'
;MKKFITLSLALFSLSLFAQEVNVRVVNPIKNQITDLGIGSRVQLDFKTYREQKPAIFLGRMVTQDGKTAEFLFLDEQKTRITMIDPQNVSGFRKNTFQAIISPIDQQGSTCTAYGVLHFWGQMYEVGWKGTPELMSVMESDRRRMQLLEETIDIYYIQNKTNITSLMKMHGKRFGFNCRNNPFNNSRQAADFLFQKTSEGKPVLIDFNIGSDMVASTYEVTDYETPVSRDPRLWLPRKVGQRATSGHVIVAAGAFISKGRRKLLVLDSNWTEPRVWDLDRYLGSKVAIKEMGFHTCN
;
A
#
# COMPACT_ATOMS: atom_id res chain seq x y z
N MET A 1 4.81 68.17 19.62
CA MET A 1 5.57 66.92 19.82
C MET A 1 4.62 65.73 19.79
N LYS A 2 4.58 64.99 18.68
CA LYS A 2 3.95 63.66 18.59
C LYS A 2 4.92 62.78 17.82
N LYS A 3 5.63 61.90 18.53
CA LYS A 3 6.51 60.88 17.93
C LYS A 3 5.62 59.69 17.57
N PHE A 4 5.41 59.48 16.28
CA PHE A 4 4.91 58.20 15.76
C PHE A 4 6.08 57.22 15.74
N ILE A 5 6.00 56.19 16.58
CA ILE A 5 6.86 55.01 16.49
C ILE A 5 6.19 54.10 15.47
N THR A 6 6.70 54.09 14.24
CA THR A 6 6.30 53.12 13.22
C THR A 6 6.95 51.80 13.58
N LEU A 7 6.19 50.89 14.17
CA LEU A 7 6.61 49.52 14.45
C LEU A 7 6.56 48.75 13.13
N SER A 8 7.70 48.62 12.46
CA SER A 8 7.85 47.76 11.29
C SER A 8 7.74 46.31 11.73
N LEU A 9 6.54 45.73 11.61
CA LEU A 9 6.33 44.29 11.68
C LEU A 9 7.04 43.68 10.45
N ALA A 10 8.29 43.28 10.62
CA ALA A 10 8.94 42.38 9.68
C ALA A 10 8.23 41.02 9.80
N LEU A 11 7.28 40.78 8.90
CA LEU A 11 6.84 39.44 8.56
C LEU A 11 8.08 38.69 8.05
N PHE A 12 8.74 37.98 8.96
CA PHE A 12 9.59 36.86 8.58
C PHE A 12 8.66 35.81 7.96
N SER A 13 8.41 35.94 6.66
CA SER A 13 8.09 34.79 5.84
C SER A 13 9.31 33.87 5.91
N LEU A 14 9.31 32.97 6.89
CA LEU A 14 10.11 31.75 6.82
C LEU A 14 9.61 31.02 5.57
N SER A 15 10.17 31.37 4.43
CA SER A 15 10.19 30.52 3.26
C SER A 15 10.92 29.26 3.72
N LEU A 16 10.14 28.27 4.17
CA LEU A 16 10.58 26.89 4.24
C LEU A 16 11.15 26.60 2.85
N PHE A 17 12.49 26.60 2.75
CA PHE A 17 13.17 26.24 1.53
C PHE A 17 12.62 24.88 1.11
N ALA A 18 12.02 24.80 -0.08
CA ALA A 18 11.58 23.54 -0.65
C ALA A 18 12.76 22.56 -0.60
N GLN A 19 12.61 21.53 0.22
CA GLN A 19 13.71 20.62 0.52
C GLN A 19 13.83 19.62 -0.63
N GLU A 20 14.51 20.03 -1.70
CA GLU A 20 14.65 19.20 -2.89
C GLU A 20 15.49 17.94 -2.62
N VAL A 21 14.93 16.80 -3.00
CA VAL A 21 15.57 15.48 -2.97
C VAL A 21 15.76 15.01 -4.40
N ASN A 22 17.02 14.91 -4.83
CA ASN A 22 17.33 14.30 -6.11
C ASN A 22 17.43 12.79 -5.94
N VAL A 23 16.74 12.05 -6.82
CA VAL A 23 16.77 10.58 -6.77
C VAL A 23 17.48 10.03 -7.99
N ARG A 24 18.54 9.27 -7.73
CA ARG A 24 19.30 8.54 -8.74
C ARG A 24 19.04 7.05 -8.63
N VAL A 25 18.53 6.45 -9.70
CA VAL A 25 18.31 5.00 -9.75
C VAL A 25 19.66 4.27 -9.86
N VAL A 26 19.91 3.33 -8.94
CA VAL A 26 21.14 2.54 -8.88
C VAL A 26 20.93 1.15 -9.47
N ASN A 27 19.84 0.48 -9.07
CA ASN A 27 19.47 -0.83 -9.60
C ASN A 27 17.93 -0.89 -9.80
N PRO A 28 17.42 -0.68 -11.02
CA PRO A 28 15.99 -0.70 -11.30
C PRO A 28 15.45 -2.13 -11.30
N ILE A 29 14.28 -2.31 -10.68
CA ILE A 29 13.43 -3.48 -10.90
C ILE A 29 12.39 -3.10 -11.93
N LYS A 30 12.39 -3.78 -13.07
CA LYS A 30 11.40 -3.56 -14.14
C LYS A 30 10.37 -4.69 -14.13
N ASN A 31 9.13 -4.37 -14.43
CA ASN A 31 8.10 -5.36 -14.75
C ASN A 31 7.44 -4.99 -16.09
N GLN A 32 6.37 -5.69 -16.45
CA GLN A 32 5.69 -5.49 -17.73
C GLN A 32 5.04 -4.10 -17.88
N ILE A 33 4.84 -3.37 -16.78
CA ILE A 33 4.03 -2.15 -16.73
C ILE A 33 4.85 -0.93 -16.27
N THR A 34 5.95 -1.14 -15.54
CA THR A 34 6.70 -0.06 -14.88
C THR A 34 8.21 -0.20 -15.06
N ASP A 35 8.88 0.91 -15.33
CA ASP A 35 10.35 1.03 -15.41
C ASP A 35 11.02 1.09 -14.03
N LEU A 36 10.28 1.54 -13.01
CA LEU A 36 10.73 1.55 -11.62
C LEU A 36 9.67 0.88 -10.73
N GLY A 37 9.88 -0.41 -10.51
CA GLY A 37 9.09 -1.25 -9.62
C GLY A 37 9.54 -1.18 -8.17
N ILE A 38 8.66 -1.64 -7.29
CA ILE A 38 8.89 -1.76 -5.85
C ILE A 38 10.13 -2.64 -5.61
N GLY A 39 11.01 -2.21 -4.70
CA GLY A 39 12.27 -2.89 -4.40
C GLY A 39 13.49 -2.36 -5.16
N SER A 40 13.30 -1.44 -6.12
CA SER A 40 14.41 -0.81 -6.84
C SER A 40 15.37 -0.09 -5.89
N ARG A 41 16.68 -0.21 -6.12
CA ARG A 41 17.69 0.50 -5.33
C ARG A 41 17.93 1.89 -5.88
N VAL A 42 17.89 2.89 -5.00
CA VAL A 42 18.10 4.29 -5.34
C VAL A 42 19.09 4.94 -4.39
N GLN A 43 19.69 6.04 -4.84
CA GLN A 43 20.44 6.97 -4.02
C GLN A 43 19.59 8.24 -3.90
N LEU A 44 19.25 8.62 -2.66
CA LEU A 44 18.62 9.89 -2.34
C LEU A 44 19.73 10.91 -2.04
N ASP A 45 19.71 12.04 -2.74
CA ASP A 45 20.60 13.18 -2.49
C ASP A 45 19.76 14.34 -1.95
N PHE A 46 19.88 14.57 -0.64
CA PHE A 46 19.19 15.62 0.10
C PHE A 46 20.00 16.91 -0.02
N LYS A 47 19.66 17.77 -0.99
CA LYS A 47 20.45 18.96 -1.31
C LYS A 47 20.61 19.90 -0.11
N THR A 48 19.55 20.05 0.68
CA THR A 48 19.52 20.90 1.88
C THR A 48 20.59 20.49 2.91
N TYR A 49 20.82 19.19 3.07
CA TYR A 49 21.71 18.63 4.09
C TYR A 49 23.06 18.17 3.53
N ARG A 50 23.25 18.27 2.21
CA ARG A 50 24.41 17.70 1.49
C ARG A 50 24.66 16.24 1.87
N GLU A 51 23.58 15.50 2.02
CA GLU A 51 23.59 14.13 2.52
C GLU A 51 23.11 13.19 1.43
N GLN A 52 23.86 12.12 1.21
CA GLN A 52 23.49 11.06 0.28
C GLN A 52 23.14 9.80 1.07
N LYS A 53 21.92 9.28 0.88
CA LYS A 53 21.46 8.05 1.52
C LYS A 53 21.05 6.96 0.52
N PRO A 54 21.55 5.72 0.65
CA PRO A 54 20.99 4.62 -0.11
C PRO A 54 19.57 4.31 0.40
N ALA A 55 18.64 4.03 -0.50
CA ALA A 55 17.28 3.67 -0.16
C ALA A 55 16.70 2.60 -1.11
N ILE A 56 15.59 2.01 -0.69
CA ILE A 56 14.75 1.16 -1.54
C ILE A 56 13.52 1.98 -1.94
N PHE A 57 13.24 2.06 -3.24
CA PHE A 57 11.98 2.61 -3.73
C PHE A 57 10.84 1.64 -3.41
N LEU A 58 9.84 2.15 -2.68
CA LEU A 58 8.69 1.36 -2.22
C LEU A 58 7.42 1.66 -3.03
N GLY A 59 7.43 2.62 -3.94
CA GLY A 59 6.28 2.90 -4.80
C GLY A 59 5.90 4.38 -4.83
N ARG A 60 5.05 4.70 -5.80
CA ARG A 60 4.41 6.01 -5.96
C ARG A 60 3.01 5.92 -5.35
N MET A 61 2.77 6.56 -4.21
CA MET A 61 1.44 6.58 -3.63
C MET A 61 0.50 7.43 -4.50
N VAL A 62 -0.66 6.88 -4.82
CA VAL A 62 -1.69 7.58 -5.59
C VAL A 62 -2.97 7.67 -4.78
N THR A 63 -3.58 8.84 -4.77
CA THR A 63 -4.91 9.04 -4.18
C THR A 63 -5.98 8.36 -5.03
N GLN A 64 -7.20 8.25 -4.48
CA GLN A 64 -8.33 7.60 -5.16
C GLN A 64 -8.74 8.29 -6.47
N ASP A 65 -8.39 9.56 -6.66
CA ASP A 65 -8.59 10.33 -7.91
C ASP A 65 -7.39 10.22 -8.89
N GLY A 66 -6.44 9.33 -8.62
CA GLY A 66 -5.29 9.02 -9.49
C GLY A 66 -4.14 10.03 -9.42
N LYS A 67 -4.22 11.04 -8.54
CA LYS A 67 -3.11 11.98 -8.33
C LYS A 67 -1.99 11.32 -7.53
N THR A 68 -0.75 11.64 -7.86
CA THR A 68 0.37 11.24 -7.02
C THR A 68 0.33 12.04 -5.72
N ALA A 69 0.23 11.34 -4.60
CA ALA A 69 0.31 11.94 -3.27
C ALA A 69 1.77 12.06 -2.82
N GLU A 70 2.51 10.95 -2.84
CA GLU A 70 3.84 10.85 -2.22
C GLU A 70 4.68 9.78 -2.94
N PHE A 71 6.01 9.87 -2.81
CA PHE A 71 6.92 8.76 -3.13
C PHE A 71 7.46 8.13 -1.84
N LEU A 72 7.42 6.80 -1.75
CA LEU A 72 7.88 6.07 -0.57
C LEU A 72 9.31 5.53 -0.78
N PHE A 73 10.18 5.80 0.19
CA PHE A 73 11.56 5.30 0.20
C PHE A 73 11.92 4.68 1.55
N LEU A 74 12.50 3.49 1.54
CA LEU A 74 12.98 2.83 2.75
C LEU A 74 14.48 3.03 2.95
N ASP A 75 14.83 3.67 4.06
CA ASP A 75 16.16 3.59 4.67
C ASP A 75 16.25 2.24 5.41
N GLU A 76 16.97 1.29 4.82
CA GLU A 76 17.12 -0.03 5.43
C GLU A 76 17.88 0.02 6.75
N GLN A 77 18.88 0.90 6.89
CA GLN A 77 19.70 0.94 8.10
C GLN A 77 18.86 1.32 9.31
N LYS A 78 17.99 2.33 9.14
CA LYS A 78 17.10 2.85 10.19
C LYS A 78 15.73 2.18 10.23
N THR A 79 15.43 1.28 9.30
CA THR A 79 14.08 0.67 9.12
C THR A 79 12.98 1.73 9.08
N ARG A 80 13.21 2.80 8.32
CA ARG A 80 12.31 3.94 8.21
C ARG A 80 11.87 4.16 6.78
N ILE A 81 10.58 4.29 6.59
CA ILE A 81 9.95 4.66 5.32
C ILE A 81 9.72 6.17 5.37
N THR A 82 10.38 6.87 4.46
CA THR A 82 10.20 8.30 4.24
C THR A 82 9.24 8.51 3.09
N MET A 83 8.18 9.26 3.34
CA MET A 83 7.23 9.74 2.33
C MET A 83 7.67 11.14 1.91
N ILE A 84 7.76 11.40 0.61
CA ILE A 84 8.24 12.68 0.06
C ILE A 84 7.23 13.21 -0.95
N ASP A 85 6.86 14.50 -0.83
CA ASP A 85 5.98 15.16 -1.79
C ASP A 85 6.59 15.13 -3.21
N PRO A 86 5.81 14.80 -4.27
CA PRO A 86 6.27 14.81 -5.65
C PRO A 86 6.95 16.10 -6.11
N GLN A 87 6.57 17.26 -5.56
CA GLN A 87 7.17 18.56 -5.88
C GLN A 87 8.61 18.68 -5.37
N ASN A 88 8.95 17.93 -4.31
CA ASN A 88 10.28 17.90 -3.72
C ASN A 88 11.19 16.85 -4.38
N VAL A 89 10.65 15.99 -5.27
CA VAL A 89 11.41 14.90 -5.89
C VAL A 89 11.85 15.26 -7.31
N SER A 90 13.16 15.17 -7.58
CA SER A 90 13.73 15.36 -8.92
C SER A 90 14.55 14.14 -9.39
N GLY A 91 14.90 14.08 -10.68
CA GLY A 91 15.76 13.02 -11.25
C GLY A 91 15.05 11.87 -11.99
N PHE A 92 13.72 11.83 -11.98
CA PHE A 92 12.95 10.69 -12.52
C PHE A 92 12.24 10.89 -13.87
N ARG A 93 12.57 11.94 -14.63
CA ARG A 93 11.74 12.44 -15.76
C ARG A 93 11.52 11.49 -16.97
N LYS A 94 11.84 10.20 -16.88
CA LYS A 94 11.67 9.20 -17.95
C LYS A 94 11.09 7.85 -17.50
N ASN A 95 10.77 7.64 -16.23
CA ASN A 95 10.38 6.30 -15.73
C ASN A 95 8.89 6.23 -15.38
N THR A 96 8.23 5.16 -15.82
CA THR A 96 6.93 4.75 -15.28
C THR A 96 7.13 4.11 -13.90
N PHE A 97 6.46 4.62 -12.87
CA PHE A 97 6.60 4.15 -11.50
C PHE A 97 5.47 3.22 -11.12
N GLN A 98 5.81 2.16 -10.37
CA GLN A 98 4.77 1.34 -9.76
C GLN A 98 3.95 2.13 -8.75
N ALA A 99 2.66 2.23 -9.04
CA ALA A 99 1.68 2.89 -8.20
C ALA A 99 1.27 2.01 -7.02
N ILE A 100 0.96 2.65 -5.90
CA ILE A 100 0.31 2.05 -4.75
C ILE A 100 -0.84 2.97 -4.35
N ILE A 101 -2.05 2.47 -4.26
CA ILE A 101 -3.15 3.33 -3.81
C ILE A 101 -2.98 3.70 -2.34
N SER A 102 -3.32 4.94 -1.99
CA SER A 102 -3.51 5.34 -0.61
C SER A 102 -4.78 4.66 -0.09
N PRO A 103 -4.69 3.83 0.97
CA PRO A 103 -5.87 3.19 1.54
C PRO A 103 -6.80 4.23 2.17
N ILE A 104 -8.10 3.97 2.06
CA ILE A 104 -9.15 4.72 2.75
C ILE A 104 -9.37 4.07 4.12
N ASP A 105 -9.45 4.89 5.16
CA ASP A 105 -9.80 4.44 6.50
C ASP A 105 -11.26 3.94 6.52
N GLN A 106 -11.45 2.71 6.98
CA GLN A 106 -12.75 2.06 6.99
C GLN A 106 -13.68 2.75 7.98
N GLN A 107 -14.96 2.72 7.63
CA GLN A 107 -16.02 3.10 8.55
C GLN A 107 -16.75 1.85 9.04
N GLY A 108 -16.83 1.70 10.37
CA GLY A 108 -17.41 0.53 11.02
C GLY A 108 -16.60 -0.76 10.80
N SER A 109 -17.23 -1.91 11.05
CA SER A 109 -16.60 -3.25 10.93
C SER A 109 -16.67 -3.81 9.50
N THR A 110 -16.35 -2.99 8.49
CA THR A 110 -16.57 -3.28 7.05
C THR A 110 -15.29 -3.55 6.23
N CYS A 111 -14.22 -4.03 6.87
CA CYS A 111 -12.89 -4.22 6.25
C CYS A 111 -12.91 -5.00 4.93
N THR A 112 -13.78 -6.00 4.76
CA THR A 112 -13.89 -6.77 3.51
C THR A 112 -14.27 -5.88 2.34
N ALA A 113 -15.23 -4.96 2.52
CA ALA A 113 -15.70 -4.11 1.44
C ALA A 113 -14.62 -3.10 1.00
N TYR A 114 -13.92 -2.51 1.96
CA TYR A 114 -12.78 -1.64 1.69
C TYR A 114 -11.60 -2.40 1.08
N GLY A 115 -11.30 -3.61 1.56
CA GLY A 115 -10.26 -4.47 0.96
C GLY A 115 -10.55 -4.80 -0.50
N VAL A 116 -11.81 -5.07 -0.85
CA VAL A 116 -12.25 -5.30 -2.24
C VAL A 116 -12.12 -4.03 -3.08
N LEU A 117 -12.56 -2.87 -2.57
CA LEU A 117 -12.38 -1.58 -3.25
C LEU A 117 -10.89 -1.30 -3.50
N HIS A 118 -10.05 -1.48 -2.47
CA HIS A 118 -8.61 -1.30 -2.56
C HIS A 118 -7.96 -2.25 -3.57
N PHE A 119 -8.40 -3.50 -3.64
CA PHE A 119 -7.88 -4.45 -4.61
C PHE A 119 -8.16 -3.99 -6.05
N TRP A 120 -9.38 -3.56 -6.34
CA TRP A 120 -9.74 -3.10 -7.68
C TRP A 120 -9.09 -1.75 -8.03
N GLY A 121 -8.98 -0.83 -7.07
CA GLY A 121 -8.23 0.41 -7.24
C GLY A 121 -6.75 0.14 -7.53
N GLN A 122 -6.13 -0.78 -6.78
CA GLN A 122 -4.74 -1.17 -7.00
C GLN A 122 -4.56 -1.82 -8.38
N MET A 123 -5.47 -2.72 -8.81
CA MET A 123 -5.45 -3.30 -10.16
C MET A 123 -5.49 -2.22 -11.25
N TYR A 124 -6.38 -1.24 -11.11
CA TYR A 124 -6.50 -0.14 -12.06
C TYR A 124 -5.23 0.72 -12.13
N GLU A 125 -4.70 1.14 -10.98
CA GLU A 125 -3.54 2.05 -10.89
C GLU A 125 -2.22 1.41 -11.32
N VAL A 126 -2.06 0.09 -11.13
CA VAL A 126 -0.91 -0.63 -11.68
C VAL A 126 -1.09 -1.02 -13.15
N GLY A 127 -2.21 -0.67 -13.79
CA GLY A 127 -2.42 -0.83 -15.23
C GLY A 127 -3.18 -2.07 -15.67
N TRP A 128 -3.70 -2.89 -14.75
CA TRP A 128 -4.61 -4.00 -15.06
C TRP A 128 -6.05 -3.47 -15.19
N LYS A 129 -6.33 -2.80 -16.31
CA LYS A 129 -7.58 -2.06 -16.50
C LYS A 129 -8.80 -2.92 -16.81
N GLY A 130 -8.62 -4.18 -17.22
CA GLY A 130 -9.74 -5.09 -17.52
C GLY A 130 -10.67 -4.54 -18.61
N THR A 131 -11.96 -4.47 -18.31
CA THR A 131 -13.00 -3.89 -19.19
C THR A 131 -13.20 -2.38 -18.95
N PRO A 132 -13.84 -1.66 -19.89
CA PRO A 132 -14.21 -0.25 -19.70
C PRO A 132 -15.04 0.02 -18.43
N GLU A 133 -15.76 -0.99 -17.91
CA GLU A 133 -16.52 -0.88 -16.67
C GLU A 133 -15.61 -0.61 -15.47
N LEU A 134 -14.48 -1.30 -15.34
CA LEU A 134 -13.55 -1.04 -14.23
C LEU A 134 -12.99 0.39 -14.32
N MET A 135 -12.63 0.83 -15.53
CA MET A 135 -12.18 2.21 -15.75
C MET A 135 -13.25 3.23 -15.32
N SER A 136 -14.49 3.05 -15.78
CA SER A 136 -15.59 3.95 -15.42
C SER A 136 -15.86 3.98 -13.92
N VAL A 137 -15.70 2.84 -13.22
CA VAL A 137 -15.87 2.81 -11.77
C VAL A 137 -14.71 3.52 -11.08
N MET A 138 -13.47 3.28 -11.52
CA MET A 138 -12.27 3.79 -10.87
C MET A 138 -11.93 5.24 -11.20
N GLU A 139 -12.53 5.85 -12.23
CA GLU A 139 -12.33 7.27 -12.54
C GLU A 139 -13.27 8.23 -11.77
N SER A 140 -14.37 7.72 -11.20
CA SER A 140 -15.39 8.54 -10.54
C SER A 140 -15.55 8.23 -9.05
N ASP A 141 -15.40 9.25 -8.18
CA ASP A 141 -15.68 9.12 -6.74
C ASP A 141 -17.05 8.51 -6.47
N ARG A 142 -18.07 9.02 -7.15
CA ARG A 142 -19.44 8.53 -7.02
C ARG A 142 -19.54 7.04 -7.35
N ARG A 143 -18.88 6.59 -8.43
CA ARG A 143 -18.93 5.18 -8.84
C ARG A 143 -18.11 4.29 -7.90
N ARG A 144 -16.97 4.76 -7.38
CA ARG A 144 -16.19 4.07 -6.34
C ARG A 144 -17.03 3.87 -5.07
N MET A 145 -17.76 4.90 -4.64
CA MET A 145 -18.66 4.80 -3.49
C MET A 145 -19.83 3.85 -3.75
N GLN A 146 -20.42 3.86 -4.96
CA GLN A 146 -21.44 2.88 -5.34
C GLN A 146 -20.91 1.44 -5.27
N LEU A 147 -19.69 1.18 -5.76
CA LEU A 147 -19.07 -0.14 -5.65
C LEU A 147 -18.88 -0.56 -4.17
N LEU A 148 -18.48 0.38 -3.31
CA LEU A 148 -18.31 0.13 -1.88
C LEU A 148 -19.66 -0.20 -1.22
N GLU A 149 -20.69 0.61 -1.47
CA GLU A 149 -22.06 0.40 -0.95
C GLU A 149 -22.63 -0.94 -1.40
N GLU A 150 -22.53 -1.26 -2.70
CA GLU A 150 -22.93 -2.55 -3.28
C GLU A 150 -22.21 -3.70 -2.57
N THR A 151 -20.91 -3.54 -2.33
CA THR A 151 -20.10 -4.58 -1.67
C THR A 151 -20.50 -4.75 -0.19
N ILE A 152 -20.82 -3.66 0.51
CA ILE A 152 -21.33 -3.70 1.88
C ILE A 152 -22.67 -4.44 1.93
N ASP A 153 -23.60 -4.08 1.04
CA ASP A 153 -24.93 -4.70 1.01
C ASP A 153 -24.83 -6.20 0.74
N ILE A 154 -24.08 -6.61 -0.29
CA ILE A 154 -23.93 -8.01 -0.67
C ILE A 154 -23.25 -8.83 0.43
N TYR A 155 -22.17 -8.33 1.03
CA TYR A 155 -21.35 -9.10 1.97
C TYR A 155 -21.88 -9.07 3.41
N TYR A 156 -22.29 -7.90 3.91
CA TYR A 156 -22.63 -7.71 5.33
C TYR A 156 -24.13 -7.73 5.60
N ILE A 157 -24.95 -7.17 4.71
CA ILE A 157 -26.40 -7.03 4.96
C ILE A 157 -27.16 -8.26 4.48
N GLN A 158 -26.91 -8.67 3.24
CA GLN A 158 -27.59 -9.84 2.68
C GLN A 158 -27.03 -11.15 3.25
N ASN A 159 -25.76 -11.18 3.68
CA ASN A 159 -25.04 -12.37 4.16
C ASN A 159 -25.18 -13.59 3.22
N LYS A 160 -25.35 -13.34 1.92
CA LYS A 160 -25.59 -14.39 0.90
C LYS A 160 -24.31 -14.92 0.26
N THR A 161 -23.14 -14.39 0.63
CA THR A 161 -21.92 -14.63 -0.11
C THR A 161 -20.69 -14.72 0.79
N ASN A 162 -19.68 -15.44 0.32
CA ASN A 162 -18.34 -15.39 0.88
C ASN A 162 -17.43 -14.56 -0.03
N ILE A 163 -16.25 -14.21 0.48
CA ILE A 163 -15.32 -13.34 -0.26
C ILE A 163 -14.89 -13.93 -1.61
N THR A 164 -14.76 -15.26 -1.70
CA THR A 164 -14.45 -15.94 -2.97
C THR A 164 -15.51 -15.68 -4.02
N SER A 165 -16.79 -15.76 -3.64
CA SER A 165 -17.94 -15.57 -4.52
C SER A 165 -18.11 -14.09 -4.89
N LEU A 166 -17.87 -13.19 -3.94
CA LEU A 166 -17.83 -11.74 -4.17
C LEU A 166 -16.74 -11.35 -5.18
N MET A 167 -15.52 -11.87 -5.01
CA MET A 167 -14.41 -11.63 -5.95
C MET A 167 -14.71 -12.19 -7.34
N LYS A 168 -15.36 -13.36 -7.46
CA LYS A 168 -15.79 -13.90 -8.76
C LYS A 168 -16.87 -13.05 -9.42
N MET A 169 -17.81 -12.51 -8.66
CA MET A 169 -18.88 -11.64 -9.17
C MET A 169 -18.29 -10.35 -9.76
N HIS A 170 -17.48 -9.64 -8.97
CA HIS A 170 -16.80 -8.42 -9.42
C HIS A 170 -15.78 -8.71 -10.53
N GLY A 171 -15.05 -9.83 -10.43
CA GLY A 171 -14.18 -10.30 -11.50
C GLY A 171 -14.90 -10.43 -12.83
N LYS A 172 -16.03 -11.15 -12.86
CA LYS A 172 -16.86 -11.28 -14.06
C LYS A 172 -17.32 -9.92 -14.59
N ARG A 173 -17.78 -9.02 -13.71
CA ARG A 173 -18.20 -7.65 -14.08
C ARG A 173 -17.06 -6.87 -14.74
N PHE A 174 -15.85 -6.95 -14.19
CA PHE A 174 -14.69 -6.22 -14.67
C PHE A 174 -13.89 -6.93 -15.76
N GLY A 175 -14.28 -8.15 -16.15
CA GLY A 175 -13.65 -8.94 -17.21
C GLY A 175 -12.42 -9.72 -16.79
N PHE A 176 -12.32 -10.07 -15.51
CA PHE A 176 -11.26 -10.91 -14.96
C PHE A 176 -11.78 -12.27 -14.49
N ASN A 177 -10.91 -13.27 -14.55
CA ASN A 177 -11.14 -14.55 -13.91
C ASN A 177 -10.51 -14.56 -12.51
N CYS A 178 -11.33 -14.37 -11.48
CA CYS A 178 -10.88 -14.38 -10.10
C CYS A 178 -10.95 -15.77 -9.46
N ARG A 179 -9.91 -16.12 -8.72
CA ARG A 179 -9.80 -17.38 -7.98
C ARG A 179 -9.17 -17.20 -6.61
N ASN A 180 -9.62 -18.00 -5.65
CA ASN A 180 -8.90 -18.23 -4.40
C ASN A 180 -7.82 -19.30 -4.65
N ASN A 181 -6.62 -19.07 -4.15
CA ASN A 181 -5.48 -19.99 -4.25
C ASN A 181 -5.21 -20.57 -2.85
N PRO A 182 -5.81 -21.72 -2.48
CA PRO A 182 -5.64 -22.29 -1.15
C PRO A 182 -4.24 -22.91 -0.98
N PHE A 183 -3.67 -22.79 0.22
CA PHE A 183 -2.37 -23.38 0.55
C PHE A 183 -2.45 -24.22 1.83
N ASN A 184 -1.73 -25.34 1.83
CA ASN A 184 -1.53 -26.16 3.02
C ASN A 184 -0.20 -25.87 3.74
N ASN A 185 0.64 -25.03 3.15
CA ASN A 185 2.00 -24.75 3.58
C ASN A 185 2.29 -23.25 3.50
N SER A 186 2.68 -22.64 4.63
CA SER A 186 2.95 -21.21 4.69
C SER A 186 4.11 -20.78 3.78
N ARG A 187 5.10 -21.65 3.51
CA ARG A 187 6.19 -21.37 2.57
C ARG A 187 5.67 -21.21 1.15
N GLN A 188 4.79 -22.11 0.70
CA GLN A 188 4.19 -22.03 -0.64
C GLN A 188 3.33 -20.76 -0.78
N ALA A 189 2.58 -20.40 0.26
CA ALA A 189 1.80 -19.16 0.26
C ALA A 189 2.69 -17.91 0.22
N ALA A 190 3.80 -17.90 0.98
CA ALA A 190 4.78 -16.83 0.95
C ALA A 190 5.46 -16.72 -0.42
N ASP A 191 5.88 -17.84 -1.02
CA ASP A 191 6.48 -17.89 -2.36
C ASP A 191 5.49 -17.33 -3.40
N PHE A 192 4.21 -17.75 -3.33
CA PHE A 192 3.14 -17.26 -4.19
C PHE A 192 2.93 -15.74 -4.07
N LEU A 193 2.80 -15.23 -2.85
CA LEU A 193 2.59 -13.80 -2.60
C LEU A 193 3.76 -12.98 -3.12
N PHE A 194 4.99 -13.39 -2.80
CA PHE A 194 6.19 -12.69 -3.24
C PHE A 194 6.27 -12.68 -4.77
N GLN A 195 6.02 -13.81 -5.42
CA GLN A 195 6.05 -13.89 -6.88
C GLN A 195 4.98 -12.98 -7.51
N LYS A 196 3.70 -13.11 -7.10
CA LYS A 196 2.62 -12.35 -7.73
C LYS A 196 2.78 -10.84 -7.56
N THR A 197 3.11 -10.41 -6.35
CA THR A 197 3.21 -8.98 -6.06
C THR A 197 4.51 -8.35 -6.59
N SER A 198 5.58 -9.12 -6.81
CA SER A 198 6.76 -8.64 -7.55
C SER A 198 6.53 -8.52 -9.06
N GLU A 199 5.59 -9.30 -9.63
CA GLU A 199 5.06 -9.11 -10.99
C GLU A 199 4.16 -7.85 -11.09
N GLY A 200 3.92 -7.13 -10.00
CA GLY A 200 3.00 -5.99 -9.94
C GLY A 200 1.53 -6.39 -9.90
N LYS A 201 1.20 -7.66 -9.64
CA LYS A 201 -0.17 -8.14 -9.51
C LYS A 201 -0.57 -8.13 -8.03
N PRO A 202 -1.58 -7.34 -7.63
CA PRO A 202 -2.03 -7.35 -6.25
C PRO A 202 -2.66 -8.70 -5.89
N VAL A 203 -2.60 -9.04 -4.61
CA VAL A 203 -3.28 -10.21 -4.03
C VAL A 203 -4.14 -9.72 -2.87
N LEU A 204 -5.44 -10.01 -2.91
CA LEU A 204 -6.32 -9.78 -1.77
C LEU A 204 -6.20 -10.97 -0.82
N ILE A 205 -5.95 -10.69 0.45
CA ILE A 205 -5.71 -11.69 1.49
C ILE A 205 -6.79 -11.54 2.55
N ASP A 206 -7.58 -12.58 2.77
CA ASP A 206 -8.48 -12.66 3.93
C ASP A 206 -7.96 -13.66 4.95
N PHE A 207 -8.14 -13.33 6.23
CA PHE A 207 -7.70 -14.18 7.32
C PHE A 207 -8.46 -13.90 8.61
N ASN A 208 -8.45 -14.87 9.52
CA ASN A 208 -8.86 -14.65 10.90
C ASN A 208 -7.72 -14.00 11.68
N ILE A 209 -8.00 -12.90 12.38
CA ILE A 209 -7.04 -12.19 13.21
C ILE A 209 -6.69 -13.05 14.44
N GLY A 210 -5.40 -13.07 14.79
CA GLY A 210 -4.93 -13.62 16.06
C GLY A 210 -5.37 -12.84 17.29
N SER A 211 -4.82 -13.21 18.45
CA SER A 211 -5.08 -12.49 19.71
C SER A 211 -4.39 -11.12 19.77
N ASP A 212 -3.30 -10.95 19.01
CA ASP A 212 -2.38 -9.82 19.20
C ASP A 212 -2.23 -9.02 17.91
N MET A 213 -2.41 -7.71 18.02
CA MET A 213 -1.92 -6.73 17.06
C MET A 213 -0.45 -6.45 17.38
N VAL A 214 0.40 -6.32 16.35
CA VAL A 214 1.84 -6.06 16.57
C VAL A 214 2.23 -4.70 15.98
N ALA A 215 3.27 -4.10 16.53
CA ALA A 215 3.93 -2.98 15.88
C ALA A 215 4.85 -3.49 14.75
N SER A 216 4.71 -2.88 13.58
CA SER A 216 5.67 -2.97 12.49
C SER A 216 7.06 -2.59 13.00
N THR A 217 8.09 -3.30 12.53
CA THR A 217 9.48 -2.86 12.74
C THR A 217 9.85 -1.68 11.84
N TYR A 218 8.96 -1.28 10.93
CA TYR A 218 9.16 -0.17 10.01
C TYR A 218 8.34 1.03 10.46
N GLU A 219 9.03 2.13 10.73
CA GLU A 219 8.42 3.43 11.00
C GLU A 219 8.06 4.11 9.66
N VAL A 220 6.89 4.73 9.59
CA VAL A 220 6.52 5.59 8.45
C VAL A 220 6.57 7.03 8.93
N THR A 221 7.34 7.86 8.24
CA THR A 221 7.54 9.27 8.57
C THR A 221 7.35 10.11 7.32
N ASP A 222 6.65 11.22 7.47
CA ASP A 222 6.60 12.27 6.48
C ASP A 222 7.92 13.08 6.52
N TYR A 223 8.46 13.41 5.34
CA TYR A 223 9.73 14.10 5.22
C TYR A 223 9.61 15.58 5.59
N GLU A 224 8.53 16.21 5.17
CA GLU A 224 8.20 17.60 5.40
C GLU A 224 7.77 17.83 6.85
N THR A 225 7.03 16.87 7.42
CA THR A 225 6.61 16.85 8.82
C THR A 225 7.11 15.57 9.48
N PRO A 226 8.13 15.60 10.38
CA PRO A 226 8.73 14.39 10.96
C PRO A 226 7.84 13.73 12.04
N VAL A 227 6.54 13.62 11.76
CA VAL A 227 5.54 12.92 12.57
C VAL A 227 5.57 11.45 12.18
N SER A 228 5.84 10.59 13.18
CA SER A 228 5.75 9.14 13.01
C SER A 228 4.29 8.70 12.97
N ARG A 229 3.94 7.82 12.03
CA ARG A 229 2.60 7.24 11.88
C ARG A 229 2.43 6.00 12.75
N ASP A 230 1.18 5.60 12.99
CA ASP A 230 0.83 4.41 13.76
C ASP A 230 1.47 3.13 13.15
N PRO A 231 2.39 2.45 13.84
CA PRO A 231 3.11 1.31 13.27
C PRO A 231 2.29 0.01 13.33
N ARG A 232 1.10 0.00 13.92
CA ARG A 232 0.35 -1.24 14.17
C ARG A 232 -0.04 -1.95 12.87
N LEU A 233 -0.13 -3.27 12.96
CA LEU A 233 -0.60 -4.17 11.90
C LEU A 233 -1.30 -5.39 12.48
N TRP A 234 -2.36 -5.82 11.80
CA TRP A 234 -3.03 -7.08 12.07
C TRP A 234 -2.20 -8.25 11.56
N LEU A 235 -2.30 -9.40 12.24
CA LEU A 235 -1.63 -10.64 11.85
C LEU A 235 -2.61 -11.80 11.75
N PRO A 236 -2.36 -12.75 10.85
CA PRO A 236 -3.14 -13.97 10.80
C PRO A 236 -2.94 -14.78 12.07
N ARG A 237 -4.03 -15.39 12.51
CA ARG A 237 -4.07 -16.26 13.68
C ARG A 237 -3.10 -17.43 13.53
N LYS A 238 -2.47 -17.82 14.64
CA LYS A 238 -1.66 -19.04 14.74
C LYS A 238 -2.52 -20.23 15.13
N VAL A 239 -2.12 -21.42 14.71
CA VAL A 239 -2.76 -22.68 15.12
C VAL A 239 -2.81 -22.74 16.65
N GLY A 240 -4.00 -23.03 17.20
CA GLY A 240 -4.27 -23.06 18.64
C GLY A 240 -4.68 -21.72 19.28
N GLN A 241 -4.56 -20.58 18.61
CA GLN A 241 -5.08 -19.30 19.13
C GLN A 241 -6.60 -19.17 18.91
N ARG A 242 -7.31 -18.37 19.71
CA ARG A 242 -8.70 -18.00 19.36
C ARG A 242 -8.70 -16.95 18.26
N ALA A 243 -9.67 -17.03 17.34
CA ALA A 243 -9.92 -15.97 16.38
C ALA A 243 -10.69 -14.83 17.06
N THR A 244 -10.29 -13.59 16.83
CA THR A 244 -10.98 -12.40 17.35
C THR A 244 -12.00 -11.87 16.35
N SER A 245 -11.64 -11.79 15.07
CA SER A 245 -12.53 -11.47 13.95
C SER A 245 -11.89 -11.90 12.62
N GLY A 246 -12.63 -11.78 11.51
CA GLY A 246 -12.05 -11.80 10.16
C GLY A 246 -11.44 -10.45 9.79
N HIS A 247 -10.49 -10.46 8.83
CA HIS A 247 -9.87 -9.26 8.27
C HIS A 247 -9.46 -9.46 6.82
N VAL A 248 -9.35 -8.36 6.07
CA VAL A 248 -8.96 -8.36 4.66
C VAL A 248 -7.94 -7.26 4.40
N ILE A 249 -6.85 -7.62 3.72
CA ILE A 249 -5.81 -6.69 3.28
C ILE A 249 -5.45 -6.93 1.81
N VAL A 250 -4.74 -6.00 1.19
CA VAL A 250 -4.22 -6.16 -0.17
C VAL A 250 -2.70 -6.12 -0.15
N ALA A 251 -2.04 -7.18 -0.60
CA ALA A 251 -0.61 -7.13 -0.88
C ALA A 251 -0.39 -6.45 -2.23
N ALA A 252 0.19 -5.25 -2.23
CA ALA A 252 0.35 -4.40 -3.41
C ALA A 252 1.74 -4.55 -4.08
N GLY A 253 2.73 -5.01 -3.34
CA GLY A 253 4.09 -5.17 -3.84
C GLY A 253 4.98 -6.02 -2.94
N ALA A 254 6.08 -6.51 -3.49
CA ALA A 254 7.10 -7.27 -2.76
C ALA A 254 8.50 -6.69 -2.98
N PHE A 255 9.36 -6.83 -1.98
CA PHE A 255 10.77 -6.45 -2.08
C PHE A 255 11.63 -7.27 -1.11
N ILE A 256 12.95 -7.22 -1.29
CA ILE A 256 13.92 -7.81 -0.37
C ILE A 256 14.59 -6.70 0.42
N SER A 257 14.52 -6.81 1.75
CA SER A 257 15.25 -5.93 2.67
C SER A 257 16.01 -6.75 3.70
N LYS A 258 17.30 -6.43 3.89
CA LYS A 258 18.23 -7.16 4.77
C LYS A 258 18.19 -8.69 4.57
N GLY A 259 18.11 -9.13 3.30
CA GLY A 259 18.06 -10.54 2.93
C GLY A 259 16.74 -11.26 3.23
N ARG A 260 15.68 -10.53 3.63
CA ARG A 260 14.38 -11.10 4.00
C ARG A 260 13.28 -10.56 3.09
N ARG A 261 12.29 -11.41 2.79
CA ARG A 261 11.19 -11.04 1.89
C ARG A 261 10.17 -10.18 2.62
N LYS A 262 9.75 -9.11 1.98
CA LYS A 262 8.80 -8.13 2.50
C LYS A 262 7.65 -7.94 1.53
N LEU A 263 6.48 -7.65 2.07
CA LEU A 263 5.33 -7.18 1.32
C LEU A 263 4.98 -5.76 1.73
N LEU A 264 4.55 -4.94 0.78
CA LEU A 264 3.75 -3.76 1.06
C LEU A 264 2.29 -4.16 1.04
N VAL A 265 1.61 -3.92 2.15
CA VAL A 265 0.20 -4.26 2.34
C VAL A 265 -0.62 -2.99 2.55
N LEU A 266 -1.80 -2.99 1.96
CA LEU A 266 -2.83 -1.97 2.10
C LEU A 266 -3.89 -2.54 3.01
N ASP A 267 -4.21 -1.80 4.05
CA ASP A 267 -5.14 -2.22 5.07
C ASP A 267 -6.02 -1.03 5.40
N SER A 268 -7.33 -1.25 5.38
CA SER A 268 -8.32 -0.19 5.58
C SER A 268 -8.39 0.33 7.01
N ASN A 269 -7.58 -0.17 7.94
CA ASN A 269 -7.42 0.44 9.26
C ASN A 269 -6.43 1.61 9.28
N TRP A 270 -5.70 1.87 8.19
CA TRP A 270 -4.67 2.90 8.14
C TRP A 270 -4.62 3.61 6.78
N THR A 271 -4.16 4.86 6.77
CA THR A 271 -4.09 5.71 5.57
C THR A 271 -2.79 5.54 4.77
N GLU A 272 -1.84 4.76 5.27
CA GLU A 272 -0.57 4.49 4.58
C GLU A 272 -0.29 2.98 4.46
N PRO A 273 0.46 2.53 3.44
CA PRO A 273 0.88 1.14 3.31
C PRO A 273 1.70 0.67 4.53
N ARG A 274 1.58 -0.61 4.88
CA ARG A 274 2.38 -1.26 5.93
C ARG A 274 3.36 -2.24 5.33
N VAL A 275 4.48 -2.48 6.02
CA VAL A 275 5.45 -3.51 5.61
C VAL A 275 5.24 -4.78 6.42
N TRP A 276 4.87 -5.85 5.72
CA TRP A 276 4.83 -7.18 6.28
C TRP A 276 6.14 -7.92 6.07
N ASP A 277 6.72 -8.41 7.16
CA ASP A 277 7.83 -9.35 7.13
C ASP A 277 7.32 -10.74 6.77
N LEU A 278 7.32 -11.04 5.48
CA LEU A 278 6.63 -12.21 4.91
C LEU A 278 7.06 -13.51 5.58
N ASP A 279 8.37 -13.70 5.74
CA ASP A 279 8.95 -14.90 6.34
C ASP A 279 8.62 -15.05 7.83
N ARG A 280 8.36 -13.93 8.52
CA ARG A 280 8.00 -13.91 9.94
C ARG A 280 6.50 -14.10 10.14
N TYR A 281 5.71 -13.40 9.35
CA TYR A 281 4.26 -13.26 9.54
C TYR A 281 3.46 -14.34 8.82
N LEU A 282 4.03 -15.02 7.82
CA LEU A 282 3.54 -16.28 7.27
C LEU A 282 4.43 -17.47 7.67
N GLY A 283 4.83 -17.52 8.94
CA GLY A 283 5.62 -18.63 9.48
C GLY A 283 4.85 -19.96 9.58
N SER A 284 5.55 -21.02 9.99
CA SER A 284 5.02 -22.39 10.11
C SER A 284 3.87 -22.56 11.11
N LYS A 285 3.69 -21.61 12.03
CA LYS A 285 2.63 -21.65 13.06
C LYS A 285 1.34 -20.97 12.63
N VAL A 286 1.31 -20.30 11.48
CA VAL A 286 0.11 -19.62 10.97
C VAL A 286 -0.94 -20.65 10.56
N ALA A 287 -2.21 -20.38 10.86
CA ALA A 287 -3.33 -21.20 10.42
C ALA A 287 -3.60 -21.01 8.91
N ILE A 288 -2.64 -21.40 8.06
CA ILE A 288 -2.63 -21.06 6.63
C ILE A 288 -3.85 -21.56 5.86
N LYS A 289 -4.46 -22.67 6.31
CA LYS A 289 -5.68 -23.24 5.72
C LYS A 289 -6.93 -22.38 5.94
N GLU A 290 -6.87 -21.41 6.86
CA GLU A 290 -7.94 -20.46 7.16
C GLU A 290 -7.74 -19.11 6.46
N MET A 291 -6.68 -18.98 5.66
CA MET A 291 -6.43 -17.78 4.87
C MET A 291 -6.89 -18.01 3.43
N GLY A 292 -7.48 -16.98 2.82
CA GLY A 292 -7.71 -16.94 1.39
C GLY A 292 -6.75 -15.98 0.69
N PHE A 293 -6.37 -16.36 -0.53
CA PHE A 293 -5.42 -15.62 -1.36
C PHE A 293 -6.03 -15.43 -2.75
N HIS A 294 -6.66 -14.28 -2.97
CA HIS A 294 -7.46 -14.01 -4.16
C HIS A 294 -6.65 -13.26 -5.20
N THR A 295 -6.69 -13.78 -6.42
CA THR A 295 -6.07 -13.18 -7.61
C THR A 295 -7.06 -13.14 -8.76
N CYS A 296 -6.94 -12.13 -9.61
CA CYS A 296 -7.74 -11.95 -10.82
C CYS A 296 -6.78 -11.80 -12.01
N ASN A 297 -7.03 -12.54 -13.10
CA ASN A 297 -6.25 -12.46 -14.34
C ASN A 297 -7.16 -12.27 -15.54
#